data_AF-A0A1F3ZDH8-F1
#
_entry.id   AF-A0A1F3ZDH8-F1
#
_cell.length_a   1.000
_cell.length_b   1.000
_cell.length_c   1.000
_cell.angle_alpha   90.00
_cell.angle_beta   90.00
_cell.angle_gamma   90.00
#
_symmetry.space_group_name_H-M   'P 1'
#
loop_
_entity.id
_entity.type
_entity.pdbx_description
1 polymer ?
#
loop_
_entity_poly.entity_id
_entity_poly.type
_entity_poly.pdbx_seq_one_letter_code
_entity_poly.pdbx_strand_id
1 'polypeptide(L)'
;MPSLTIKDIPEKLLRRVRARAAAQRRSMNGAVIQLLDEALAGRSPRAADSAEARARAQVEAWLRLAGRWRSRGSAAREIARIYAARSRGRPVRL
;
A
#
# COMPACT_ATOMS: atom_id res chain seq x y z
N MET A 1 3.34 -4.20 16.36
CA MET A 1 3.91 -3.21 15.44
C MET A 1 3.88 -1.85 16.12
N PRO A 2 4.90 -0.99 15.95
CA PRO A 2 4.89 0.34 16.54
C PRO A 2 3.71 1.16 16.01
N SER A 3 3.07 1.93 16.89
CA SER A 3 1.97 2.84 16.55
C SER A 3 2.45 4.28 16.61
N LEU A 4 2.07 5.09 15.62
CA LEU A 4 2.35 6.52 15.57
C LEU A 4 1.03 7.29 15.64
N THR A 5 0.94 8.25 16.58
CA THR A 5 -0.17 9.21 16.66
C THR A 5 0.37 10.59 16.34
N ILE A 6 -0.20 11.22 15.32
CA ILE A 6 0.11 12.61 14.96
C ILE A 6 -1.02 13.48 15.51
N LYS A 7 -0.69 14.35 16.46
CA LYS A 7 -1.63 15.30 17.07
C LYS A 7 -1.62 16.62 16.31
N ASP A 8 -2.67 17.41 16.51
CA ASP A 8 -2.76 18.80 16.03
C ASP A 8 -2.55 18.97 14.52
N ILE A 9 -3.01 18.00 13.73
CA ILE A 9 -2.97 18.08 12.26
C ILE A 9 -3.93 19.18 11.80
N PRO A 10 -3.47 20.19 11.04
CA PRO A 10 -4.35 21.20 10.50
C PRO A 10 -5.43 20.58 9.61
N GLU A 11 -6.69 20.99 9.75
CA GLU A 11 -7.82 20.42 9.01
C GLU A 11 -7.59 20.44 7.49
N LYS A 12 -7.00 21.53 6.99
CA LYS A 12 -6.62 21.66 5.57
C LYS A 12 -5.64 20.57 5.13
N LEU A 13 -4.69 20.20 5.99
CA LEU A 13 -3.73 19.13 5.70
C LEU A 13 -4.42 17.76 5.72
N LEU A 14 -5.27 17.50 6.72
CA LEU A 14 -6.03 16.26 6.82
C LEU A 14 -6.92 16.04 5.59
N ARG A 15 -7.59 17.10 5.11
CA ARG A 15 -8.38 17.06 3.86
C ARG A 15 -7.55 16.70 2.64
N ARG A 16 -6.35 17.28 2.49
CA ARG A 16 -5.44 16.97 1.37
C ARG A 16 -4.99 15.51 1.41
N VAL A 17 -4.68 14.98 2.59
CA VAL A 17 -4.31 13.56 2.77
C VAL A 17 -5.48 12.66 2.40
N ARG A 18 -6.71 12.95 2.86
CA ARG A 18 -7.91 12.17 2.48
C ARG A 18 -8.15 12.18 0.97
N ALA A 19 -8.06 13.35 0.33
CA ALA A 19 -8.23 13.46 -1.12
C ALA A 19 -7.18 12.62 -1.88
N ARG A 20 -5.92 12.67 -1.46
CA ARG A 20 -4.84 11.84 -2.04
C ARG A 20 -5.10 10.35 -1.84
N ALA A 21 -5.53 9.94 -0.65
CA ALA A 21 -5.86 8.54 -0.36
C ALA A 21 -6.99 8.01 -1.26
N ALA A 22 -8.06 8.81 -1.43
CA ALA A 22 -9.16 8.47 -2.32
C ALA A 22 -8.72 8.34 -3.78
N ALA A 23 -7.95 9.32 -4.29
CA ALA A 23 -7.43 9.30 -5.66
C ALA A 23 -6.54 8.09 -5.95
N GLN A 24 -5.84 7.57 -4.94
CA GLN A 24 -4.97 6.41 -5.06
C GLN A 24 -5.64 5.09 -4.67
N ARG A 25 -6.93 5.10 -4.28
CA ARG A 25 -7.66 3.96 -3.71
C ARG A 25 -6.91 3.27 -2.56
N ARG A 26 -6.30 4.05 -1.68
CA ARG A 26 -5.55 3.57 -0.50
C ARG A 26 -6.25 3.98 0.79
N SER A 27 -5.95 3.25 1.88
CA SER A 27 -6.37 3.67 3.22
C SER A 27 -5.64 4.94 3.64
N MET A 28 -6.24 5.69 4.57
CA MET A 28 -5.67 6.94 5.09
C MET A 28 -4.31 6.69 5.77
N ASN A 29 -4.19 5.64 6.58
CA ASN A 29 -2.92 5.22 7.17
C ASN A 29 -1.88 4.84 6.11
N GLY A 30 -2.28 4.12 5.06
CA GLY A 30 -1.37 3.76 3.97
C GLY A 30 -0.83 4.99 3.22
N ALA A 31 -1.69 5.98 2.99
CA ALA A 31 -1.27 7.26 2.39
C ALA A 31 -0.30 8.05 3.28
N VAL A 32 -0.53 8.08 4.60
CA VAL A 32 0.38 8.75 5.55
C VAL A 32 1.75 8.07 5.58
N ILE A 33 1.80 6.73 5.66
CA ILE A 33 3.06 5.97 5.65
C ILE A 33 3.85 6.26 4.37
N GLN A 34 3.18 6.24 3.22
CA GLN A 34 3.83 6.53 1.94
C GLN A 34 4.39 7.95 1.89
N LEU A 35 3.64 8.95 2.38
CA LEU A 35 4.11 10.33 2.42
C LEU A 35 5.35 10.50 3.31
N LEU A 36 5.39 9.81 4.45
CA LEU A 36 6.57 9.81 5.33
C LEU A 36 7.77 9.16 4.65
N ASP A 37 7.57 8.02 3.98
CA ASP A 37 8.63 7.32 3.24
C ASP A 37 9.15 8.15 2.05
N GLU A 38 8.26 8.80 1.30
CA GLU A 38 8.63 9.74 0.22
C GLU A 38 9.48 10.91 0.75
N ALA A 39 9.05 11.52 1.86
CA ALA A 39 9.75 12.64 2.49
C ALA A 39 11.13 12.25 3.04
N LEU A 40 11.23 11.11 3.74
CA LEU A 40 12.50 10.63 4.32
C LEU A 40 13.50 10.19 3.26
N ALA A 41 13.04 9.65 2.14
CA ALA A 41 13.91 9.24 1.04
C ALA A 41 14.44 10.42 0.20
N GLY A 42 14.14 11.67 0.57
CA GLY A 42 14.47 12.85 -0.23
C GLY A 42 13.82 12.85 -1.61
N ARG A 43 12.80 12.00 -1.81
CA ARG A 43 12.03 11.95 -3.06
C ARG A 43 11.13 13.17 -3.05
N SER A 44 11.57 14.24 -3.71
CA SER A 44 10.67 15.33 -4.13
C SER A 44 9.43 14.69 -4.76
N PRO A 45 8.20 15.24 -4.56
CA PRO A 45 7.00 14.68 -5.18
C PRO A 45 7.28 14.62 -6.68
N ARG A 46 7.65 13.44 -7.17
CA ARG A 46 8.19 13.27 -8.51
C ARG A 46 7.09 13.80 -9.41
N ALA A 47 7.37 14.92 -10.08
CA ALA A 47 6.43 15.61 -10.94
C ALA A 47 5.66 14.54 -11.69
N ALA A 48 4.36 14.48 -11.42
CA ALA A 48 3.50 13.33 -11.63
C ALA A 48 4.05 12.41 -12.72
N ASP A 49 4.71 11.31 -12.33
CA ASP A 49 4.93 10.22 -13.26
C ASP A 49 3.55 9.95 -13.86
N SER A 50 3.43 10.13 -15.17
CA SER A 50 2.15 9.98 -15.87
C SER A 50 1.51 8.66 -15.43
N ALA A 51 0.19 8.58 -15.44
CA ALA A 51 -0.49 7.33 -15.04
C ALA A 51 0.12 6.11 -15.78
N GLU A 52 0.57 6.33 -17.00
CA GLU A 52 1.30 5.39 -17.83
C GLU A 52 2.72 5.06 -17.31
N ALA A 53 3.54 6.06 -16.94
CA ALA A 53 4.86 5.82 -16.36
C ALA A 53 4.77 5.04 -15.04
N ARG A 54 3.77 5.34 -14.20
CA ARG A 54 3.48 4.57 -12.98
C ARG A 54 3.04 3.14 -13.28
N ALA A 55 2.18 2.95 -14.27
CA ALA A 55 1.74 1.62 -14.69
C ALA A 55 2.93 0.79 -15.21
N ARG A 56 3.79 1.37 -16.06
CA ARG A 56 5.00 0.71 -16.55
C ARG A 56 5.95 0.32 -15.42
N ALA A 57 6.22 1.25 -14.49
CA ALA A 57 7.07 0.96 -13.34
C ALA A 57 6.50 -0.15 -12.44
N GLN A 58 5.17 -0.20 -12.28
CA GLN A 58 4.50 -1.26 -11.55
C GLN A 58 4.65 -2.63 -12.24
N VAL A 59 4.43 -2.68 -13.55
CA VAL A 59 4.60 -3.92 -14.34
C VAL A 59 6.04 -4.42 -14.25
N GLU A 60 7.03 -3.54 -14.42
CA GLU A 60 8.45 -3.89 -14.28
C GLU A 60 8.79 -4.43 -12.88
N ALA A 61 8.23 -3.84 -11.84
CA ALA A 61 8.39 -4.36 -10.48
C ALA A 61 7.78 -5.76 -10.33
N TRP A 62 6.63 -6.01 -10.94
CA TRP A 62 5.96 -7.31 -10.90
C TRP A 62 6.71 -8.37 -11.68
N LEU A 63 7.20 -8.06 -12.88
CA LEU A 63 8.01 -8.96 -13.70
C LEU A 63 9.29 -9.36 -12.97
N ARG A 64 9.94 -8.40 -12.31
CA ARG A 64 11.14 -8.67 -11.50
C ARG A 64 10.86 -9.57 -10.29
N LEU A 65 9.64 -9.55 -9.75
CA LEU A 65 9.23 -10.40 -8.63
C LEU A 65 8.72 -11.79 -9.10
N ALA A 66 8.12 -11.84 -10.29
CA ALA A 66 7.50 -13.03 -10.85
C ALA A 66 8.52 -14.17 -10.98
N GLY A 67 8.11 -15.39 -10.60
CA GLY A 67 8.96 -16.57 -10.64
C GLY A 67 10.11 -16.61 -9.61
N ARG A 68 10.36 -15.53 -8.86
CA ARG A 68 11.40 -15.49 -7.81
C ARG A 68 10.90 -15.94 -6.45
N TRP A 69 9.58 -15.96 -6.24
CA TRP A 69 9.01 -16.47 -5.00
C TRP A 69 9.23 -17.97 -4.89
N ARG A 70 10.16 -18.38 -4.04
CA ARG A 70 10.35 -19.80 -3.67
C ARG A 70 9.69 -20.06 -2.33
N SER A 71 8.70 -20.96 -2.29
CA SER A 71 8.23 -21.51 -1.01
C SER A 71 9.08 -22.71 -0.61
N ARG A 72 9.32 -22.85 0.70
CA ARG A 72 9.92 -24.05 1.30
C ARG A 72 8.91 -25.22 1.41
N GLY A 73 7.63 -24.99 1.09
CA GLY A 73 6.54 -25.97 1.17
C GLY A 73 5.82 -26.18 -0.17
N SER A 74 4.99 -27.22 -0.23
CA SER A 74 4.13 -27.47 -1.38
C SER A 74 3.02 -26.40 -1.49
N ALA A 75 2.54 -26.15 -2.71
CA ALA A 75 1.45 -25.21 -2.97
C ALA A 75 0.21 -25.48 -2.08
N ALA A 76 -0.17 -26.75 -1.94
CA ALA A 76 -1.28 -27.15 -1.08
C ALA A 76 -1.10 -26.75 0.40
N ARG A 77 0.14 -26.89 0.93
CA ARG A 77 0.46 -26.47 2.30
C ARG A 77 0.44 -24.97 2.47
N GLU A 78 0.90 -24.22 1.46
CA GLU A 78 0.86 -22.76 1.45
C GLU A 78 -0.60 -22.26 1.47
N ILE A 79 -1.43 -22.83 0.59
CA ILE A 79 -2.84 -22.50 0.47
C ILE A 79 -3.54 -22.76 1.82
N ALA A 80 -3.37 -23.95 2.40
CA ALA A 80 -3.98 -24.28 3.69
C ALA A 80 -3.57 -23.29 4.80
N ARG A 81 -2.30 -22.88 4.86
CA ARG A 81 -1.81 -21.86 5.81
C ARG A 81 -2.51 -20.51 5.64
N ILE A 82 -2.67 -20.05 4.39
CA ILE A 82 -3.33 -18.78 4.10
C ILE A 82 -4.80 -18.82 4.53
N TYR A 83 -5.51 -19.91 4.23
CA TYR A 83 -6.91 -20.06 4.64
C TYR A 83 -7.05 -20.14 6.17
N ALA A 84 -6.16 -20.86 6.85
CA ALA A 84 -6.16 -20.93 8.31
C ALA A 84 -5.90 -19.58 8.98
N ALA A 85 -5.07 -18.72 8.37
CA ALA A 85 -4.75 -17.39 8.88
C ALA A 85 -5.80 -16.30 8.52
N ARG A 86 -6.77 -16.59 7.65
CA ARG A 86 -7.78 -15.60 7.27
C ARG A 86 -8.75 -15.35 8.42
N SER A 87 -8.85 -14.09 8.84
CA SER A 87 -9.95 -13.63 9.69
C SER A 87 -11.28 -13.78 8.96
N ARG A 88 -12.39 -14.00 9.69
CA ARG A 88 -13.77 -14.14 9.16
C ARG A 88 -14.26 -12.98 8.29
N GLY A 89 -13.52 -11.89 8.21
CA GLY A 89 -13.91 -10.68 7.50
C GLY A 89 -14.93 -9.86 8.29
N ARG A 90 -15.33 -8.73 7.73
CA ARG A 90 -16.40 -7.88 8.27
C ARG A 90 -17.67 -8.18 7.46
N PRO A 91 -18.86 -8.28 8.09
CA PRO A 91 -20.10 -8.44 7.33
C PRO A 91 -20.27 -7.28 6.33
N VAL A 92 -20.53 -7.61 5.07
CA VAL A 92 -20.82 -6.66 3.99
C VAL A 92 -22.23 -6.96 3.49
N ARG A 93 -23.10 -5.94 3.44
CA ARG A 93 -24.37 -6.04 2.72
C ARG A 93 -24.12 -5.64 1.27
N LEU A 94 -24.37 -6.56 0.35
CA LEU A 94 -24.37 -6.33 -1.10
C LEU A 94 -25.72 -5.76 -1.53
#